data_AF-A0A518CV92-F1
#
_entry.id   AF-A0A518CV92-F1
#
_cell.length_a   1.000
_cell.length_b   1.000
_cell.length_c   1.000
_cell.angle_alpha   90.00
_cell.angle_beta   90.00
_cell.angle_gamma   90.00
#
_symmetry.space_group_name_H-M   'P 1'
#
loop_
_entity.id
_entity.type
_entity.pdbx_description
1 polymer ?
#
loop_
_entity_poly.entity_id
_entity_poly.type
_entity_poly.pdbx_seq_one_letter_code
_entity_poly.pdbx_strand_id
1 'polypeptide(L)'
;MPLATRAILALRTVLVLGAILAVVQGRYLAALTTLGIVGATLLPLALGRRFRVNLPPQMELLAVVFVYASLGLGEVHGYYERFWWWDALLHTGSGMLLGIFGFLLVHVMNEHERIAMHLKPGFVALFAFMFAVGLGALWEIFEFTADSTFGLNMQKSGLVDTMWDLIVDTLGALVISLLGWRDLRRGSDRWFLRSWIREMAAEDPEVFVARTAEERLVEGDQSGAHVD
;
A
#
# COMPACT_ATOMS: atom_id res chain seq x y z
N MET A 1 19.24 1.05 12.46
CA MET A 1 18.23 0.67 11.46
C MET A 1 16.98 0.11 12.15
N PRO A 2 15.79 0.60 11.82
CA PRO A 2 14.50 0.06 12.27
C PRO A 2 14.35 -1.44 11.97
N LEU A 3 13.53 -2.15 12.76
CA LEU A 3 13.26 -3.58 12.55
C LEU A 3 12.69 -3.87 11.15
N ALA A 4 11.77 -3.03 10.68
CA ALA A 4 11.13 -3.17 9.37
C ALA A 4 12.17 -3.11 8.23
N THR A 5 13.09 -2.16 8.27
CA THR A 5 14.18 -2.05 7.29
C THR A 5 15.04 -3.31 7.25
N ARG A 6 15.40 -3.89 8.42
CA ARG A 6 16.16 -5.14 8.47
C ARG A 6 15.39 -6.32 7.87
N ALA A 7 14.08 -6.40 8.14
CA ALA A 7 13.22 -7.44 7.58
C ALA A 7 13.09 -7.33 6.06
N ILE A 8 12.91 -6.11 5.52
CA ILE A 8 12.88 -5.86 4.07
C ILE A 8 14.19 -6.31 3.42
N LEU A 9 15.34 -5.92 4.00
CA LEU A 9 16.65 -6.32 3.48
C LEU A 9 16.82 -7.83 3.52
N ALA A 10 16.42 -8.49 4.61
CA ALA A 10 16.48 -9.95 4.72
C ALA A 10 15.63 -10.64 3.64
N LEU A 11 14.37 -10.20 3.42
CA LEU A 11 13.50 -10.75 2.38
C LEU A 11 14.09 -10.57 0.98
N ARG A 12 14.61 -9.37 0.67
CA ARG A 12 15.29 -9.09 -0.60
C ARG A 12 16.54 -9.97 -0.77
N THR A 13 17.33 -10.15 0.27
CA THR A 13 18.50 -11.05 0.24
C THR A 13 18.09 -12.49 -0.04
N VAL A 14 17.04 -13.00 0.60
CA VAL A 14 16.53 -14.35 0.34
C VAL A 14 16.10 -14.51 -1.12
N LEU A 15 15.37 -13.53 -1.67
CA LEU A 15 14.97 -13.54 -3.08
C LEU A 15 16.18 -13.52 -4.04
N VAL A 16 17.17 -12.67 -3.78
CA VAL A 16 18.39 -12.60 -4.62
C VAL A 16 19.18 -13.91 -4.57
N LEU A 17 19.35 -14.49 -3.38
CA LEU A 17 20.01 -15.79 -3.23
C LEU A 17 19.23 -16.91 -3.93
N GLY A 18 17.89 -16.88 -3.84
CA GLY A 18 17.01 -17.80 -4.55
C GLY A 18 17.15 -17.70 -6.07
N ALA A 19 17.22 -16.48 -6.61
CA ALA A 19 17.46 -16.24 -8.04
C ALA A 19 18.83 -16.78 -8.48
N ILE A 20 19.89 -16.52 -7.72
CA ILE A 20 21.25 -17.03 -8.01
C ILE A 20 21.23 -18.56 -8.00
N LEU A 21 20.63 -19.18 -6.99
CA LEU A 21 20.53 -20.64 -6.90
C LEU A 21 19.76 -21.23 -8.08
N ALA A 22 18.66 -20.60 -8.50
CA ALA A 22 17.90 -21.02 -9.67
C ALA A 22 18.74 -20.97 -10.96
N VAL A 23 19.59 -19.94 -11.13
CA VAL A 23 20.56 -19.89 -12.25
C VAL A 23 21.56 -21.03 -12.18
N VAL A 24 22.17 -21.27 -11.01
CA VAL A 24 23.15 -22.35 -10.80
C VAL A 24 22.54 -23.73 -11.08
N GLN A 25 21.26 -23.92 -10.77
CA GLN A 25 20.51 -25.14 -11.05
C GLN A 25 20.01 -25.25 -12.51
N GLY A 26 20.30 -24.27 -13.37
CA GLY A 26 19.82 -24.23 -14.76
C GLY A 26 18.33 -23.90 -14.91
N ARG A 27 17.66 -23.45 -13.85
CA ARG A 27 16.23 -23.09 -13.82
C ARG A 27 16.04 -21.63 -14.23
N TYR A 28 16.39 -21.29 -15.47
CA TYR A 28 16.43 -19.90 -15.95
C TYR A 28 15.09 -19.16 -15.88
N LEU A 29 13.97 -19.83 -16.17
CA LEU A 29 12.65 -19.21 -16.06
C LEU A 29 12.33 -18.83 -14.61
N ALA A 30 12.59 -19.73 -13.65
CA ALA A 30 12.39 -19.45 -12.23
C ALA A 30 13.31 -18.32 -11.74
N ALA A 31 14.56 -18.27 -12.24
CA ALA A 31 15.47 -17.18 -11.95
C ALA A 31 14.94 -15.84 -12.49
N LEU A 32 14.46 -15.80 -13.73
CA LEU A 32 13.86 -14.61 -14.34
C LEU A 32 12.63 -14.12 -13.57
N THR A 33 11.71 -15.02 -13.22
CA THR A 33 10.53 -14.69 -12.41
C THR A 33 10.97 -14.14 -11.06
N THR A 34 11.92 -14.78 -10.37
CA THR A 34 12.41 -14.33 -9.06
C THR A 34 13.10 -12.95 -9.14
N LEU A 35 13.85 -12.68 -10.21
CA LEU A 35 14.42 -11.35 -10.45
C LEU A 35 13.34 -10.30 -10.72
N GLY A 36 12.27 -10.66 -11.43
CA GLY A 36 11.08 -9.83 -11.59
C GLY A 36 10.45 -9.46 -10.25
N ILE A 37 10.33 -10.43 -9.33
CA ILE A 37 9.84 -10.21 -7.95
C ILE A 37 10.76 -9.24 -7.21
N VAL A 38 12.08 -9.42 -7.26
CA VAL A 38 13.03 -8.47 -6.67
C VAL A 38 12.79 -7.07 -7.23
N GLY A 39 12.67 -6.92 -8.55
CA GLY A 39 12.32 -5.66 -9.20
C GLY A 39 11.02 -5.05 -8.68
N ALA A 40 9.96 -5.85 -8.57
CA ALA A 40 8.67 -5.40 -8.03
C ALA A 40 8.79 -4.92 -6.57
N THR A 41 9.58 -5.59 -5.73
CA THR A 41 9.83 -5.12 -4.35
C THR A 41 10.54 -3.77 -4.27
N LEU A 42 11.20 -3.32 -5.34
CA LEU A 42 11.87 -2.01 -5.41
C LEU A 42 10.94 -0.89 -5.91
N LEU A 43 9.75 -1.21 -6.42
CA LEU A 43 8.79 -0.22 -6.91
C LEU A 43 8.40 0.83 -5.84
N PRO A 44 8.10 0.48 -4.58
CA PRO A 44 7.77 1.49 -3.57
C PRO A 44 8.89 2.52 -3.39
N LEU A 45 10.15 2.08 -3.40
CA LEU A 45 11.32 2.96 -3.29
C LEU A 45 11.51 3.84 -4.53
N ALA A 46 11.32 3.27 -5.73
CA ALA A 46 11.44 4.01 -6.98
C ALA A 46 10.34 5.07 -7.13
N LEU A 47 9.09 4.71 -6.81
CA LEU A 47 7.95 5.63 -6.83
C LEU A 47 8.11 6.71 -5.77
N GLY A 48 8.52 6.37 -4.55
CA GLY A 48 8.77 7.34 -3.49
C GLY A 48 9.80 8.39 -3.90
N ARG A 49 10.91 7.97 -4.51
CA ARG A 49 11.91 8.91 -5.07
C ARG A 49 11.37 9.76 -6.22
N ARG A 50 10.56 9.18 -7.11
CA ARG A 50 10.02 9.88 -8.28
C ARG A 50 9.00 10.95 -7.90
N PHE A 51 8.13 10.64 -6.94
CA PHE A 51 7.06 11.52 -6.48
C PHE A 51 7.44 12.35 -5.25
N ARG A 52 8.67 12.21 -4.74
CA ARG A 52 9.14 12.87 -3.51
C ARG A 52 8.21 12.59 -2.33
N VAL A 53 7.83 11.32 -2.19
CA VAL A 53 7.03 10.83 -1.07
C VAL A 53 7.84 9.75 -0.37
N ASN A 54 8.26 10.01 0.86
CA ASN A 54 8.90 8.99 1.67
C ASN A 54 7.82 8.07 2.25
N LEU A 55 7.84 6.80 1.88
CA LEU A 55 6.94 5.80 2.46
C LEU A 55 7.53 5.32 3.79
N PRO A 56 6.71 5.21 4.84
CA PRO A 56 7.20 4.74 6.13
C PRO A 56 7.67 3.28 5.99
N PRO A 57 8.77 2.87 6.64
CA PRO A 57 9.35 1.54 6.48
C PRO A 57 8.38 0.38 6.72
N GLN A 58 7.34 0.59 7.53
CA GLN A 58 6.28 -0.36 7.85
C GLN A 58 5.38 -0.62 6.63
N MET A 59 5.06 0.42 5.86
CA MET A 59 4.31 0.29 4.61
C MET A 59 5.15 -0.38 3.52
N GLU A 60 6.42 0.01 3.40
CA GLU A 60 7.33 -0.68 2.48
C GLU A 60 7.41 -2.17 2.84
N LEU A 61 7.54 -2.51 4.13
CA LEU A 61 7.56 -3.89 4.58
C LEU A 61 6.27 -4.63 4.20
N LEU A 62 5.10 -4.03 4.42
CA LEU A 62 3.82 -4.65 4.04
C LEU A 62 3.73 -4.90 2.54
N ALA A 63 4.14 -3.95 1.71
CA ALA A 63 4.19 -4.12 0.25
C ALA A 63 5.16 -5.23 -0.17
N VAL A 64 6.36 -5.27 0.43
CA VAL A 64 7.37 -6.30 0.14
C VAL A 64 6.89 -7.68 0.59
N VAL A 65 6.26 -7.79 1.76
CA VAL A 65 5.67 -9.04 2.26
C VAL A 65 4.54 -9.51 1.35
N PHE A 66 3.67 -8.59 0.91
CA PHE A 66 2.59 -8.91 -0.03
C PHE A 66 3.13 -9.45 -1.35
N VAL A 67 4.09 -8.75 -1.98
CA VAL A 67 4.74 -9.18 -3.23
C VAL A 67 5.45 -10.53 -3.06
N TYR A 68 6.10 -10.75 -1.92
CA TYR A 68 6.75 -12.02 -1.63
C TYR A 68 5.72 -13.15 -1.46
N ALA A 69 4.59 -12.88 -0.81
CA ALA A 69 3.54 -13.87 -0.58
C ALA A 69 2.78 -14.22 -1.88
N SER A 70 2.48 -13.23 -2.73
CA SER A 70 1.77 -13.45 -4.00
C SER A 70 2.67 -14.10 -5.06
N LEU A 71 3.81 -13.51 -5.37
CA LEU A 71 4.65 -14.01 -6.46
C LEU A 71 5.68 -15.05 -5.99
N GLY A 72 6.27 -14.84 -4.82
CA GLY A 72 7.29 -15.75 -4.30
C GLY A 72 6.70 -17.06 -3.81
N LEU A 73 5.75 -17.00 -2.88
CA LEU A 73 5.10 -18.19 -2.34
C LEU A 73 3.98 -18.70 -3.24
N GLY A 74 3.10 -17.79 -3.72
CA GLY A 74 2.00 -18.12 -4.62
C GLY A 74 2.48 -18.74 -5.94
N GLU A 75 3.11 -17.94 -6.79
CA GLU A 75 3.52 -18.41 -8.13
C GLU A 75 4.72 -19.35 -8.11
N VAL A 76 5.85 -18.96 -7.50
CA VAL A 76 7.09 -19.75 -7.62
C VAL A 76 7.05 -21.05 -6.79
N HIS A 77 6.39 -21.04 -5.63
CA HIS A 77 6.27 -22.22 -4.75
C HIS A 77 4.90 -22.92 -4.85
N GLY A 78 4.00 -22.44 -5.72
CA GLY A 78 2.72 -23.08 -6.02
C GLY A 78 1.71 -23.03 -4.86
N TYR A 79 1.73 -21.98 -4.03
CA TYR A 79 0.82 -21.90 -2.88
C TYR A 79 -0.63 -21.69 -3.28
N TYR A 80 -0.90 -21.02 -4.40
CA TYR A 80 -2.24 -20.91 -4.97
C TYR A 80 -2.88 -22.30 -5.16
N GLU A 81 -2.07 -23.28 -5.58
CA GLU A 81 -2.57 -24.60 -5.96
C GLU A 81 -2.56 -25.55 -4.76
N ARG A 82 -1.69 -25.29 -3.78
CA ARG A 82 -1.51 -26.12 -2.60
C ARG A 82 -2.51 -25.78 -1.48
N PHE A 83 -2.87 -24.51 -1.33
CA PHE A 83 -3.69 -24.03 -0.23
C PHE A 83 -4.89 -23.26 -0.79
N TRP A 84 -6.07 -23.87 -0.72
CA TRP A 84 -7.31 -23.33 -1.28
C TRP A 84 -7.70 -21.93 -0.77
N TRP A 85 -7.20 -21.52 0.40
CA TRP A 85 -7.49 -20.21 1.02
C TRP A 85 -6.43 -19.15 0.72
N TRP A 86 -5.32 -19.52 0.07
CA TRP A 86 -4.17 -18.64 -0.11
C TRP A 86 -4.53 -17.40 -0.92
N ASP A 87 -5.27 -17.61 -2.01
CA ASP A 87 -5.69 -16.54 -2.91
C ASP A 87 -6.62 -15.55 -2.21
N ALA A 88 -7.68 -16.08 -1.59
CA ALA A 88 -8.62 -15.29 -0.81
C ALA A 88 -7.94 -14.51 0.34
N LEU A 89 -6.91 -15.06 0.97
CA LEU A 89 -6.12 -14.33 1.98
C LEU A 89 -5.38 -13.14 1.34
N LEU A 90 -4.75 -13.35 0.19
CA LEU A 90 -4.03 -12.30 -0.51
C LEU A 90 -4.98 -11.21 -0.98
N HIS A 91 -6.11 -11.53 -1.61
CA HIS A 91 -7.12 -10.54 -1.97
C HIS A 91 -7.65 -9.79 -0.75
N THR A 92 -8.09 -10.48 0.31
CA THR A 92 -8.53 -9.80 1.55
C THR A 92 -7.46 -8.82 2.07
N GLY A 93 -6.20 -9.25 2.11
CA GLY A 93 -5.08 -8.42 2.53
C GLY A 93 -4.82 -7.25 1.57
N SER A 94 -4.97 -7.48 0.26
CA SER A 94 -4.84 -6.48 -0.79
C SER A 94 -5.89 -5.37 -0.61
N GLY A 95 -7.17 -5.73 -0.44
CA GLY A 95 -8.25 -4.77 -0.21
C GLY A 95 -8.02 -3.91 1.02
N MET A 96 -7.48 -4.49 2.10
CA MET A 96 -7.06 -3.74 3.30
C MET A 96 -5.90 -2.77 3.01
N LEU A 97 -4.84 -3.26 2.36
CA LEU A 97 -3.66 -2.45 2.04
C LEU A 97 -4.02 -1.30 1.08
N LEU A 98 -4.80 -1.57 0.03
CA LEU A 98 -5.26 -0.57 -0.92
C LEU A 98 -6.19 0.46 -0.27
N GLY A 99 -7.01 0.06 0.70
CA GLY A 99 -7.80 0.99 1.51
C GLY A 99 -6.92 1.92 2.35
N ILE A 100 -5.85 1.39 2.97
CA ILE A 100 -4.82 2.19 3.65
C ILE A 100 -4.19 3.20 2.69
N PHE A 101 -3.79 2.76 1.48
CA PHE A 101 -3.26 3.65 0.45
C PHE A 101 -4.28 4.73 0.04
N GLY A 102 -5.57 4.38 -0.08
CA GLY A 102 -6.63 5.35 -0.36
C GLY A 102 -6.75 6.44 0.71
N PHE A 103 -6.66 6.09 2.00
CA PHE A 103 -6.62 7.08 3.08
C PHE A 103 -5.39 8.00 2.99
N LEU A 104 -4.22 7.43 2.69
CA LEU A 104 -2.98 8.19 2.58
C LEU A 104 -3.01 9.15 1.38
N LEU A 105 -3.56 8.72 0.26
CA LEU A 105 -3.72 9.56 -0.93
C LEU A 105 -4.55 10.80 -0.61
N VAL A 106 -5.72 10.63 0.02
CA VAL A 106 -6.56 11.77 0.42
C VAL A 106 -5.83 12.68 1.39
N HIS A 107 -5.08 12.10 2.32
CA HIS A 107 -4.33 12.87 3.30
C HIS A 107 -3.24 13.73 2.66
N VAL A 108 -2.40 13.14 1.80
CA VAL A 108 -1.37 13.87 1.03
C VAL A 108 -1.99 14.96 0.15
N MET A 109 -3.13 14.69 -0.49
CA MET A 109 -3.84 15.69 -1.29
C MET A 109 -4.39 16.86 -0.44
N ASN A 110 -4.80 16.59 0.80
CA ASN A 110 -5.31 17.60 1.73
C ASN A 110 -4.21 18.46 2.36
N GLU A 111 -2.97 17.99 2.40
CA GLU A 111 -1.84 18.73 2.97
C GLU A 111 -1.22 19.74 1.99
N HIS A 112 -1.45 19.58 0.69
CA HIS A 112 -1.02 20.57 -0.28
C HIS A 112 -1.78 21.90 -0.11
N GLU A 113 -1.05 22.98 0.18
CA GLU A 113 -1.54 24.35 0.46
C GLU A 113 -2.61 24.90 -0.50
N ARG A 114 -2.61 24.42 -1.75
CA ARG A 114 -3.57 24.87 -2.77
C ARG A 114 -4.93 24.19 -2.68
N ILE A 115 -5.05 23.13 -1.87
CA ILE A 115 -6.22 22.23 -1.79
C ILE A 115 -6.53 21.96 -0.31
N ALA A 116 -6.88 23.00 0.46
CA ALA A 116 -7.41 22.83 1.81
C ALA A 116 -8.84 22.25 1.76
N MET A 117 -8.96 20.97 1.41
CA MET A 117 -10.23 20.26 1.40
C MET A 117 -10.52 19.74 2.81
N HIS A 118 -11.34 20.47 3.58
CA HIS A 118 -11.89 19.98 4.85
C HIS A 118 -12.92 18.87 4.60
N LEU A 119 -12.44 17.70 4.20
CA LEU A 119 -13.28 16.54 3.90
C LEU A 119 -13.83 15.93 5.19
N LYS A 120 -15.15 15.70 5.21
CA LYS A 120 -15.80 14.98 6.31
C LYS A 120 -15.20 13.57 6.41
N PRO A 121 -14.95 13.04 7.63
CA PRO A 121 -14.41 11.68 7.82
C PRO A 121 -15.16 10.58 7.04
N GLY A 122 -16.48 10.72 6.89
CA GLY A 122 -17.29 9.79 6.10
C GLY A 122 -16.94 9.78 4.61
N PHE A 123 -16.65 10.94 4.02
CA PHE A 123 -16.27 11.04 2.63
C PHE A 123 -14.88 10.43 2.39
N VAL A 124 -13.92 10.71 3.27
CA VAL A 124 -12.57 10.13 3.18
C VAL A 124 -12.62 8.61 3.24
N ALA A 125 -13.41 8.03 4.15
CA ALA A 125 -13.56 6.59 4.25
C ALA A 125 -14.28 5.97 3.05
N LEU A 126 -15.33 6.64 2.52
CA LEU A 126 -16.00 6.18 1.31
C LEU A 126 -15.05 6.22 0.11
N PHE A 127 -14.24 7.27 -0.02
CA PHE A 127 -13.22 7.36 -1.06
C PHE A 127 -12.22 6.20 -0.94
N ALA A 128 -11.65 5.98 0.25
CA ALA A 128 -10.68 4.91 0.47
C ALA A 128 -11.27 3.52 0.14
N PHE A 129 -12.53 3.29 0.52
CA PHE A 129 -13.27 2.07 0.17
C PHE A 129 -13.42 1.89 -1.34
N MET A 130 -13.97 2.90 -2.03
CA MET A 130 -14.21 2.84 -3.48
C MET A 130 -12.90 2.76 -4.27
N PHE A 131 -11.85 3.42 -3.80
CA PHE A 131 -10.52 3.37 -4.37
C PHE A 131 -9.96 1.93 -4.32
N ALA A 132 -10.05 1.28 -3.17
CA ALA A 132 -9.57 -0.09 -3.00
C ALA A 132 -10.34 -1.09 -3.86
N VAL A 133 -11.68 -1.03 -3.84
CA VAL A 133 -12.55 -1.89 -4.67
C VAL A 133 -12.29 -1.65 -6.16
N GLY A 134 -12.12 -0.39 -6.57
CA GLY A 134 -11.82 -0.04 -7.95
C GLY A 134 -10.48 -0.60 -8.43
N LEU A 135 -9.44 -0.58 -7.60
CA LEU A 135 -8.16 -1.18 -7.94
C LEU A 135 -8.20 -2.71 -7.95
N GLY A 136 -8.96 -3.34 -7.05
CA GLY A 136 -9.24 -4.79 -7.12
C GLY A 136 -9.93 -5.16 -8.43
N ALA A 137 -10.96 -4.42 -8.84
CA ALA A 137 -11.61 -4.64 -10.14
C ALA A 137 -10.68 -4.43 -11.34
N LEU A 138 -9.76 -3.45 -11.28
CA LEU A 138 -8.75 -3.28 -12.33
C LEU A 138 -7.75 -4.43 -12.37
N TRP A 139 -7.44 -5.04 -11.22
CA TRP A 139 -6.62 -6.23 -11.14
C TRP A 139 -7.30 -7.41 -11.85
N GLU A 140 -8.57 -7.69 -11.57
CA GLU A 140 -9.33 -8.75 -12.26
C GLU A 140 -9.41 -8.55 -13.78
N ILE A 141 -9.54 -7.29 -14.22
CA ILE A 141 -9.50 -6.97 -15.66
C ILE A 141 -8.11 -7.27 -16.24
N PHE A 142 -7.04 -6.99 -15.49
CA PHE A 142 -5.69 -7.33 -15.89
C PHE A 142 -5.51 -8.85 -16.02
N GLU A 143 -5.99 -9.63 -15.04
CA GLU A 143 -5.93 -11.10 -15.08
C GLU A 143 -6.67 -11.67 -16.28
N PHE A 144 -7.92 -11.25 -16.48
CA PHE A 144 -8.71 -11.65 -17.65
C PHE A 144 -8.02 -11.31 -18.96
N THR A 145 -7.43 -10.11 -19.05
CA THR A 145 -6.69 -9.68 -20.23
C THR A 145 -5.47 -10.56 -20.45
N ALA A 146 -4.75 -10.90 -19.38
CA ALA A 146 -3.53 -11.70 -19.46
C ALA A 146 -3.84 -13.15 -19.89
N ASP A 147 -4.91 -13.74 -19.34
CA ASP A 147 -5.40 -15.07 -19.72
C ASP A 147 -5.86 -15.08 -21.19
N SER A 148 -6.60 -14.05 -21.61
CA SER A 148 -7.14 -13.96 -22.98
C SER A 148 -6.09 -13.69 -24.05
N THR A 149 -5.00 -12.99 -23.72
CA THR A 149 -4.00 -12.53 -24.71
C THR A 149 -2.70 -13.34 -24.69
N PHE A 150 -2.28 -13.81 -23.51
CA PHE A 150 -1.03 -14.55 -23.34
C PHE A 150 -1.25 -16.03 -23.03
N GLY A 151 -2.51 -16.49 -22.88
CA GLY A 151 -2.83 -17.88 -22.57
C GLY A 151 -2.36 -18.30 -21.18
N LEU A 152 -2.33 -17.35 -20.24
CA LEU A 152 -2.05 -17.61 -18.84
C LEU A 152 -3.30 -18.22 -18.15
N ASN A 153 -3.18 -18.48 -16.85
CA ASN A 153 -4.27 -19.00 -16.02
C ASN A 153 -4.25 -18.29 -14.66
N MET A 154 -4.42 -16.97 -14.70
CA MET A 154 -4.47 -16.08 -13.55
C MET A 154 -5.79 -16.23 -12.81
N GLN A 155 -6.93 -16.19 -13.52
CA GLN A 155 -8.27 -16.30 -12.92
C GLN A 155 -8.65 -17.74 -12.51
N LYS A 156 -7.68 -18.61 -12.25
CA LYS A 156 -7.78 -20.05 -11.89
C LYS A 156 -9.09 -20.76 -12.28
N SER A 157 -10.14 -20.64 -11.45
CA SER A 157 -11.43 -21.32 -11.61
C SER A 157 -12.44 -20.59 -12.52
N GLY A 158 -11.98 -19.55 -13.22
CA GLY A 158 -12.70 -18.67 -14.11
C GLY A 158 -13.55 -17.66 -13.33
N LEU A 159 -14.82 -17.55 -13.73
CA LEU A 159 -15.75 -16.57 -13.14
C LEU A 159 -15.88 -16.69 -11.61
N VAL A 160 -15.84 -17.91 -11.07
CA VAL A 160 -16.05 -18.13 -9.63
C VAL A 160 -14.90 -17.55 -8.81
N ASP A 161 -13.68 -17.63 -9.35
CA ASP A 161 -12.45 -17.06 -8.82
C ASP A 161 -12.60 -15.54 -8.64
N THR A 162 -12.73 -14.85 -9.77
CA THR A 162 -12.89 -13.41 -9.85
C THR A 162 -14.02 -12.88 -8.98
N MET A 163 -15.15 -13.58 -8.92
CA MET A 163 -16.24 -13.16 -8.05
C MET A 163 -15.89 -13.27 -6.57
N TRP A 164 -15.18 -14.33 -6.16
CA TRP A 164 -14.71 -14.46 -4.78
C TRP A 164 -13.63 -13.44 -4.45
N ASP A 165 -12.69 -13.20 -5.36
CA ASP A 165 -11.62 -12.22 -5.19
C ASP A 165 -12.16 -10.82 -4.98
N LEU A 166 -13.10 -10.39 -5.84
CA LEU A 166 -13.80 -9.11 -5.66
C LEU A 166 -14.60 -9.03 -4.36
N ILE A 167 -15.24 -10.13 -3.94
CA ILE A 167 -15.99 -10.16 -2.68
C ILE A 167 -15.04 -9.96 -1.49
N VAL A 168 -13.94 -10.71 -1.43
CA VAL A 168 -13.04 -10.64 -0.28
C VAL A 168 -12.19 -9.36 -0.29
N ASP A 169 -11.82 -8.83 -1.46
CA ASP A 169 -11.24 -7.50 -1.62
C ASP A 169 -12.19 -6.43 -1.06
N THR A 170 -13.47 -6.50 -1.42
CA THR A 170 -14.50 -5.57 -0.95
C THR A 170 -14.68 -5.65 0.57
N LEU A 171 -14.67 -6.86 1.15
CA LEU A 171 -14.76 -7.04 2.60
C LEU A 171 -13.53 -6.49 3.32
N GLY A 172 -12.33 -6.75 2.81
CA GLY A 172 -11.08 -6.18 3.35
C GLY A 172 -11.09 -4.65 3.31
N ALA A 173 -11.46 -4.08 2.17
CA ALA A 173 -11.62 -2.64 1.97
C ALA A 173 -12.67 -2.04 2.91
N LEU A 174 -13.80 -2.71 3.12
CA LEU A 174 -14.86 -2.26 4.01
C LEU A 174 -14.38 -2.21 5.46
N VAL A 175 -13.75 -3.29 5.94
CA VAL A 175 -13.23 -3.38 7.31
C VAL A 175 -12.26 -2.24 7.59
N ILE A 176 -11.26 -2.03 6.72
CA ILE A 176 -10.26 -0.99 6.95
C ILE A 176 -10.84 0.42 6.85
N SER A 177 -11.83 0.62 5.96
CA SER A 177 -12.51 1.90 5.78
C SER A 177 -13.38 2.27 6.99
N LEU A 178 -14.08 1.29 7.57
CA LEU A 178 -14.86 1.49 8.79
C LEU A 178 -13.97 1.79 10.01
N LEU A 179 -12.84 1.09 10.13
CA LEU A 179 -11.86 1.35 11.20
C LEU A 179 -11.24 2.76 11.06
N GLY A 180 -10.80 3.11 9.85
CA GLY A 180 -10.26 4.44 9.55
C GLY A 180 -11.27 5.56 9.78
N TRP A 181 -12.52 5.37 9.34
CA TRP A 181 -13.62 6.31 9.61
C TRP A 181 -13.85 6.57 11.09
N ARG A 182 -13.93 5.50 11.88
CA ARG A 182 -14.17 5.55 13.32
C ARG A 182 -13.04 6.31 14.02
N ASP A 183 -11.80 6.04 13.64
CA ASP A 183 -10.63 6.68 14.23
C ASP A 183 -10.51 8.15 13.82
N LEU A 184 -10.84 8.51 12.56
CA LEU A 184 -10.95 9.90 12.12
C LEU A 184 -12.04 10.67 12.90
N ARG A 185 -13.21 10.06 13.15
CA ARG A 185 -14.29 10.69 13.95
C ARG A 185 -13.92 10.91 15.40
N ARG A 186 -13.15 10.00 15.99
CA ARG A 186 -12.76 10.09 17.42
C ARG A 186 -11.60 11.05 17.67
N GLY A 187 -10.97 11.59 16.62
CA GLY A 187 -9.74 12.38 16.78
C GLY A 187 -8.61 11.59 17.42
N SER A 188 -8.61 10.26 17.28
CA SER A 188 -7.65 9.39 17.96
C SER A 188 -6.26 9.54 17.34
N ASP A 189 -5.31 10.06 18.12
CA ASP A 189 -3.90 10.14 17.72
C ASP A 189 -3.20 8.78 17.66
N ARG A 190 -3.86 7.71 18.14
CA ARG A 190 -3.32 6.35 18.25
C ARG A 190 -3.54 5.49 17.01
N TRP A 191 -4.24 5.99 15.99
CA TRP A 191 -4.45 5.24 14.77
C TRP A 191 -3.13 5.07 14.01
N PHE A 192 -2.79 3.86 13.58
CA PHE A 192 -1.50 3.57 12.97
C PHE A 192 -1.24 4.40 11.69
N LEU A 193 -2.29 4.75 10.93
CA LEU A 193 -2.12 5.62 9.76
C LEU A 193 -1.65 7.02 10.18
N ARG A 194 -2.10 7.56 11.31
CA ARG A 194 -1.63 8.88 11.78
C ARG A 194 -0.18 8.83 12.24
N SER A 195 0.26 7.74 12.88
CA SER A 195 1.70 7.56 13.18
C SER A 195 2.53 7.47 11.90
N TRP A 196 2.07 6.71 10.90
CA TRP A 196 2.76 6.57 9.64
C TRP A 196 2.82 7.88 8.87
N ILE A 197 1.70 8.61 8.80
CA ILE A 197 1.63 9.97 8.25
C ILE A 197 2.63 10.89 8.94
N ARG A 198 2.70 10.89 10.29
CA ARG A 198 3.68 11.70 11.03
C ARG A 198 5.12 11.31 10.74
N GLU A 199 5.40 10.02 10.56
CA GLU A 199 6.72 9.54 10.14
C GLU A 199 7.05 10.05 8.73
N MET A 200 6.11 10.00 7.78
CA MET A 200 6.26 10.59 6.44
C MET A 200 6.52 12.11 6.51
N ALA A 201 5.78 12.82 7.36
CA ALA A 201 5.90 14.25 7.57
C ALA A 201 7.24 14.68 8.19
N ALA A 202 7.76 13.87 9.11
CA ALA A 202 9.05 14.11 9.75
C ALA A 202 10.22 13.88 8.80
N GLU A 203 10.08 12.96 7.84
CA GLU A 203 11.11 12.64 6.85
C GLU A 203 11.15 13.62 5.67
N ASP A 204 10.04 14.29 5.34
CA ASP A 204 10.00 15.32 4.29
C ASP A 204 9.20 16.56 4.72
N PRO A 205 9.84 17.51 5.43
CA PRO A 205 9.17 18.73 5.89
C PRO A 205 8.65 19.58 4.73
N GLU A 206 9.24 19.55 3.53
CA GLU A 206 8.77 20.41 2.42
C GLU A 206 7.40 19.98 1.85
N VAL A 207 7.01 18.71 2.04
CA VAL A 207 5.70 18.19 1.61
C VAL A 207 4.62 18.41 2.69
N PHE A 208 5.01 18.52 3.97
CA PHE A 208 4.10 18.53 5.12
C PHE A 208 4.14 19.85 5.96
N VAL A 209 5.04 20.79 5.66
CA VAL A 209 5.11 22.11 6.33
C VAL A 209 4.16 23.07 5.61
N ALA A 210 2.93 23.11 6.11
CA ALA A 210 2.01 24.24 5.90
C ALA A 210 1.02 24.42 7.05
N ARG A 211 1.48 24.28 8.30
CA ARG A 211 0.70 24.70 9.49
C ARG A 211 1.51 25.44 10.53
N THR A 212 2.79 25.09 10.69
CA THR A 212 3.62 25.63 11.77
C THR A 212 4.06 27.08 11.56
N ALA A 213 4.06 27.58 10.32
CA ALA A 213 4.40 28.97 10.03
C ALA A 213 3.20 29.91 10.25
N GLU A 214 2.00 29.48 9.86
CA GLU A 214 0.77 30.29 9.99
C GLU A 214 0.30 30.39 11.44
N GLU A 215 0.39 29.29 12.22
CA GLU A 215 0.09 29.31 13.67
C GLU A 215 1.05 30.24 14.44
N ARG A 216 2.33 30.32 14.05
CA ARG A 216 3.29 31.27 14.65
C ARG A 216 3.03 32.72 14.26
N LEU A 217 2.50 32.97 13.06
CA LEU A 217 2.13 34.32 12.62
C LEU A 217 0.84 34.79 13.30
N VAL A 218 -0.12 33.90 13.52
CA VAL A 218 -1.38 34.21 14.23
C VAL A 218 -1.17 34.38 15.74
N GLU A 219 -0.32 33.57 16.38
CA GLU A 219 0.04 33.78 17.81
C GLU A 219 0.96 35.00 18.01
N GLY A 220 1.82 35.32 17.02
CA GLY A 220 2.66 36.51 17.04
C GLY A 220 1.85 37.82 16.98
N ASP A 221 0.82 37.86 16.13
CA ASP A 221 -0.03 39.04 15.92
C ASP A 221 -0.95 39.34 17.12
N GLN A 222 -1.43 38.31 17.83
CA GLN A 222 -2.24 38.52 19.05
C GLN A 222 -1.43 38.93 20.28
N SER A 223 -0.10 38.74 20.28
CA SER A 223 0.78 39.20 21.36
C SER A 223 1.18 40.68 21.26
N GLY A 224 0.98 41.31 20.09
CA GLY A 224 1.37 42.70 19.81
C GLY A 224 0.30 43.76 20.03
N ALA A 225 -0.97 43.39 20.28
CA ALA A 225 -2.10 44.32 20.35
C ALA A 225 -2.44 44.85 21.75
N HIS A 226 -1.57 44.64 22.76
CA HIS A 226 -1.74 45.15 24.12
C HIS A 226 -0.49 45.85 24.64
N VAL A 227 0.02 46.83 23.90
CA VAL A 227 0.84 47.91 24.45
C VAL A 227 0.47 49.20 23.71
N ASP A 228 0.12 50.20 24.53
CA ASP A 228 -0.29 51.59 24.26
C ASP A 228 -1.79 51.89 24.10
#